data_AF-A0A9X5CP83-F1
#
_entry.id   AF-A0A9X5CP83-F1
#
_cell.length_a   1.000
_cell.length_b   1.000
_cell.length_c   1.000
_cell.angle_alpha   90.00
_cell.angle_beta   90.00
_cell.angle_gamma   90.00
#
_symmetry.space_group_name_H-M   'P 1'
#
loop_
_entity.id
_entity.type
_entity.pdbx_description
1 polymer ?
#
loop_
_entity_poly.entity_id
_entity_poly.type
_entity_poly.pdbx_seq_one_letter_code
_entity_poly.pdbx_strand_id
1 'polypeptide(L)'
;MAVAASLALVAAPAASAASAAEPPADPAAARTEVTVSPVDLDGPAISTVTVRVENAGPQRMRSLKVAFAGPVGWAVQPSVAAVSGSVGVGDSARAEFRIRVPEKRPGFALRTFTATATYSGGDGAGTATGTRTEVVGSPLPDLAAAYNNVGVTDESDTAPGDYDGDGNSFSAQKLADAGLTPGATVRALGADLTWPDVEPGTPGNVSSAGQAITLSGQGSRLVFLGSGVGSAATGTATVHYTDGTSSRGQFGFPNWSFDPADLHGATLVASADGRNRPDGYGNAGIDYRIFAHSVPLDASKQVAFVVLPSNGNVHVFATAVAP
;
A
#
# COMPACT_ATOMS: atom_id res chain seq x y z
N MET A 1 -20.24 -23.65 -80.75
CA MET A 1 -20.55 -24.39 -79.52
C MET A 1 -19.29 -25.12 -79.09
N ALA A 2 -18.78 -25.08 -77.87
CA ALA A 2 -19.18 -24.40 -76.65
C ALA A 2 -17.98 -24.45 -75.68
N VAL A 3 -17.69 -23.29 -75.08
CA VAL A 3 -17.24 -23.10 -73.69
C VAL A 3 -15.96 -23.82 -73.22
N ALA A 4 -14.85 -23.07 -73.23
CA ALA A 4 -13.73 -23.23 -72.32
C ALA A 4 -14.12 -22.70 -70.93
N ALA A 5 -13.98 -23.51 -69.88
CA ALA A 5 -14.21 -23.12 -68.51
C ALA A 5 -12.90 -22.60 -67.87
N SER A 6 -12.96 -21.34 -67.44
CA SER A 6 -11.91 -20.57 -66.80
C SER A 6 -11.67 -21.05 -65.35
N LEU A 7 -10.43 -21.42 -65.01
CA LEU A 7 -9.95 -21.40 -63.63
C LEU A 7 -9.29 -20.03 -63.38
N ALA A 8 -9.93 -19.20 -62.56
CA ALA A 8 -9.35 -17.96 -62.06
C ALA A 8 -8.39 -18.29 -60.90
N LEU A 9 -7.09 -18.12 -61.11
CA LEU A 9 -6.12 -17.99 -60.01
C LEU A 9 -6.30 -16.61 -59.39
N VAL A 10 -6.79 -16.55 -58.16
CA VAL A 10 -6.75 -15.33 -57.35
C VAL A 10 -5.35 -15.22 -56.73
N ALA A 11 -4.59 -14.22 -57.18
CA ALA A 11 -3.31 -13.85 -56.61
C ALA A 11 -3.50 -13.30 -55.19
N ALA A 12 -2.81 -13.88 -54.20
CA ALA A 12 -2.72 -13.33 -52.86
C ALA A 12 -1.87 -12.04 -52.88
N PRO A 13 -2.29 -10.96 -52.20
CA PRO A 13 -1.48 -9.76 -52.12
C PRO A 13 -0.25 -10.00 -51.22
N ALA A 14 0.92 -9.61 -51.72
CA ALA A 14 2.16 -9.57 -50.96
C ALA A 14 2.02 -8.56 -49.80
N ALA A 15 2.08 -9.04 -48.57
CA ALA A 15 2.14 -8.20 -47.39
C ALA A 15 3.50 -7.50 -47.34
N SER A 16 3.49 -6.17 -47.39
CA SER A 16 4.65 -5.32 -47.12
C SER A 16 5.09 -5.52 -45.67
N ALA A 17 6.31 -6.01 -45.46
CA ALA A 17 6.90 -6.11 -44.14
C ALA A 17 7.21 -4.70 -43.62
N ALA A 18 6.34 -4.18 -42.75
CA ALA A 18 6.61 -2.99 -41.98
C ALA A 18 7.80 -3.25 -41.05
N SER A 19 8.81 -2.37 -41.12
CA SER A 19 9.94 -2.33 -40.19
C SER A 19 9.42 -2.30 -38.76
N ALA A 20 9.70 -3.35 -37.98
CA ALA A 20 9.42 -3.35 -36.55
C ALA A 20 10.22 -2.20 -35.92
N ALA A 21 9.51 -1.21 -35.38
CA ALA A 21 10.13 -0.19 -34.56
C ALA A 21 10.70 -0.86 -33.31
N GLU A 22 11.97 -0.57 -33.03
CA GLU A 22 12.63 -0.94 -31.78
C GLU A 22 11.78 -0.44 -30.60
N PRO A 23 11.53 -1.28 -29.58
CA PRO A 23 10.78 -0.84 -28.40
C PRO A 23 11.50 0.37 -27.78
N PRO A 24 10.76 1.40 -27.30
CA PRO A 24 11.38 2.53 -26.64
C PRO A 24 12.22 2.01 -25.47
N ALA A 25 13.49 2.42 -25.44
CA ALA A 25 14.39 2.12 -24.34
C ALA A 25 13.71 2.48 -23.01
N ASP A 26 13.82 1.58 -22.03
CA ASP A 26 13.42 1.88 -20.65
C ASP A 26 13.96 3.25 -20.26
N PRO A 27 13.17 4.13 -19.60
CA PRO A 27 13.71 5.37 -19.07
C PRO A 27 14.86 4.98 -18.15
N ALA A 28 16.08 5.35 -18.53
CA ALA A 28 17.27 5.05 -17.76
C ALA A 28 16.99 5.45 -16.30
N ALA A 29 17.02 4.47 -15.39
CA ALA A 29 16.80 4.72 -13.97
C ALA A 29 17.61 5.95 -13.56
N ALA A 30 16.96 6.95 -12.97
CA ALA A 30 17.61 8.20 -12.57
C ALA A 30 18.84 7.83 -11.75
N ARG A 31 20.03 8.19 -12.26
CA ARG A 31 21.30 7.83 -11.63
C ARG A 31 21.75 8.87 -10.63
N THR A 32 21.07 10.01 -10.57
CA THR A 32 21.27 10.97 -9.50
C THR A 32 20.47 10.57 -8.27
N GLU A 33 21.16 10.26 -7.18
CA GLU A 33 20.53 9.87 -5.93
C GLU A 33 20.42 11.07 -4.99
N VAL A 34 19.24 11.27 -4.41
CA VAL A 34 18.97 12.32 -3.42
C VAL A 34 18.57 11.66 -2.11
N THR A 35 19.33 11.92 -1.05
CA THR A 35 19.10 11.35 0.28
C THR A 35 18.93 12.47 1.31
N VAL A 36 17.95 12.30 2.19
CA VAL A 36 17.69 13.22 3.30
C VAL A 36 18.19 12.56 4.59
N SER A 37 18.93 13.30 5.42
CA SER A 37 19.42 12.80 6.70
C SER A 37 18.27 12.48 7.67
N PRO A 38 18.50 11.62 8.68
CA PRO A 38 17.63 11.53 9.85
C PRO A 38 17.27 12.91 10.41
N VAL A 39 16.00 13.05 10.79
CA VAL A 39 15.48 14.28 11.36
C VAL A 39 15.06 13.98 12.79
N ASP A 40 15.69 14.67 13.75
CA ASP A 40 15.22 14.64 15.13
C ASP A 40 13.84 15.30 15.22
N LEU A 41 12.83 14.53 15.66
CA LEU A 41 11.44 14.97 15.79
C LEU A 41 11.07 15.29 17.25
N ASP A 42 12.03 15.34 18.17
CA ASP A 42 11.79 15.74 19.56
C ASP A 42 11.69 17.26 19.69
N GLY A 43 10.54 17.79 19.29
CA GLY A 43 10.23 19.21 19.35
C GLY A 43 9.51 19.64 20.64
N PRO A 44 9.45 20.96 20.93
CA PRO A 44 9.78 22.05 19.99
C PRO A 44 11.28 22.35 19.92
N ALA A 45 11.87 22.23 18.72
CA ALA A 45 13.31 22.43 18.50
C ALA A 45 13.61 22.94 17.07
N ILE A 46 14.81 23.47 16.87
CA ILE A 46 15.37 23.69 15.54
C ILE A 46 16.27 22.51 15.20
N SER A 47 15.90 21.75 14.19
CA SER A 47 16.68 20.61 13.71
C SER A 47 17.38 20.96 12.41
N THR A 48 18.62 20.49 12.25
CA THR A 48 19.39 20.66 11.01
C THR A 48 19.23 19.40 10.18
N VAL A 49 18.81 19.56 8.94
CA VAL A 49 18.63 18.48 7.97
C VAL A 49 19.66 18.65 6.86
N THR A 50 20.43 17.60 6.59
CA THR A 50 21.36 17.55 5.49
C THR A 50 20.75 16.76 4.34
N VAL A 51 20.69 17.36 3.16
CA VAL A 51 20.38 16.67 1.92
C VAL A 51 21.70 16.36 1.20
N ARG A 52 21.94 15.10 0.87
CA ARG A 52 23.05 14.66 0.04
C ARG A 52 22.55 14.35 -1.37
N VAL A 53 23.24 14.88 -2.38
CA VAL A 53 22.98 14.62 -3.79
C VAL A 53 24.23 13.94 -4.37
N GLU A 54 24.09 12.70 -4.82
CA GLU A 54 25.14 11.94 -5.47
C GLU A 54 24.95 11.93 -6.98
N ASN A 55 26.00 12.25 -7.72
CA ASN A 55 25.99 12.23 -9.18
C ASN A 55 26.49 10.87 -9.69
N ALA A 56 25.62 9.88 -9.87
CA ALA A 56 25.98 8.64 -10.57
C ALA A 56 25.71 8.71 -12.09
N GLY A 57 25.49 9.91 -12.62
CA GLY A 57 25.37 10.17 -14.06
C GLY A 57 26.72 10.21 -14.78
N PRO A 58 26.75 10.06 -16.11
CA PRO A 58 27.99 10.02 -16.89
C PRO A 58 28.68 11.38 -17.04
N GLN A 59 28.01 12.49 -16.71
CA GLN A 59 28.53 13.83 -16.88
C GLN A 59 28.71 14.54 -15.54
N ARG A 60 29.61 15.51 -15.52
CA ARG A 60 29.73 16.44 -14.39
C ARG A 60 28.42 17.23 -14.22
N MET A 61 27.93 17.29 -12.99
CA MET A 61 26.73 18.04 -12.62
C MET A 61 27.08 19.49 -12.27
N ARG A 62 26.28 20.45 -12.75
CA ARG A 62 26.49 21.90 -12.57
C ARG A 62 25.20 22.61 -12.21
N SER A 63 25.33 23.82 -11.67
CA SER A 63 24.19 24.68 -11.30
C SER A 63 23.21 23.99 -10.36
N LEU A 64 23.73 23.16 -9.44
CA LEU A 64 22.91 22.38 -8.53
C LEU A 64 22.17 23.29 -7.55
N LYS A 65 20.85 23.17 -7.53
CA LYS A 65 19.97 23.76 -6.50
C LYS A 65 19.16 22.66 -5.86
N VAL A 66 19.08 22.66 -4.54
CA VAL A 66 18.31 21.71 -3.76
C VAL A 66 17.15 22.47 -3.12
N ALA A 67 15.93 22.09 -3.46
CA ALA A 67 14.72 22.50 -2.74
C ALA A 67 14.41 21.46 -1.66
N PHE A 68 14.01 21.91 -0.47
CA PHE A 68 13.64 21.03 0.63
C PHE A 68 12.31 21.45 1.24
N ALA A 69 11.43 20.47 1.43
CA ALA A 69 10.12 20.64 2.02
C ALA A 69 9.92 19.63 3.17
N GLY A 70 9.46 20.11 4.31
CA GLY A 70 8.99 19.27 5.41
C GLY A 70 7.49 18.95 5.31
N PRO A 71 6.93 18.28 6.33
CA PRO A 71 5.50 18.06 6.45
C PRO A 71 4.70 19.37 6.36
N VAL A 72 3.44 19.26 5.92
CA VAL A 72 2.55 20.42 5.78
C VAL A 72 2.53 21.26 7.08
N GLY A 73 2.72 22.57 6.93
CA GLY A 73 2.75 23.53 8.04
C GLY A 73 4.10 23.68 8.74
N TRP A 74 5.13 22.92 8.37
CA TRP A 74 6.47 23.06 8.95
C TRP A 74 7.25 24.17 8.25
N ALA A 75 7.92 25.01 9.03
CA ALA A 75 8.80 26.05 8.52
C ALA A 75 10.19 25.47 8.18
N VAL A 76 10.69 25.80 7.00
CA VAL A 76 12.00 25.37 6.48
C VAL A 76 12.80 26.60 6.04
N GLN A 77 14.07 26.70 6.45
CA GLN A 77 14.96 27.79 6.05
C GLN A 77 16.38 27.30 5.71
N PRO A 78 16.95 27.69 4.55
CA PRO A 78 16.23 28.27 3.39
C PRO A 78 15.27 27.23 2.78
N SER A 79 14.31 27.61 1.93
CA SER A 79 13.51 26.60 1.19
C SER A 79 14.25 26.02 -0.01
N VAL A 80 15.26 26.74 -0.52
CA VAL A 80 16.14 26.33 -1.62
C VAL A 80 17.58 26.73 -1.29
N ALA A 81 18.53 25.82 -1.44
CA ALA A 81 19.95 26.05 -1.30
C ALA A 81 20.66 25.82 -2.64
N ALA A 82 21.44 26.81 -3.09
CA ALA A 82 22.34 26.63 -4.23
C ALA A 82 23.66 26.04 -3.75
N VAL A 83 24.15 25.01 -4.44
CA VAL A 83 25.46 24.41 -4.17
C VAL A 83 26.49 24.99 -5.13
N SER A 84 27.52 25.60 -4.58
CA SER A 84 28.61 26.20 -5.36
C SER A 84 29.48 25.13 -6.04
N GLY A 85 29.93 25.43 -7.25
CA GLY A 85 30.84 24.58 -8.02
C GLY A 85 30.12 23.53 -8.87
N SER A 86 30.76 22.38 -9.02
CA SER A 86 30.27 21.26 -9.83
C SER A 86 30.51 19.95 -9.11
N VAL A 87 29.60 18.99 -9.25
CA VAL A 87 29.74 17.65 -8.69
C VAL A 87 30.31 16.74 -9.79
N GLY A 88 31.48 16.14 -9.55
CA GLY A 88 32.07 15.18 -10.48
C GLY A 88 31.23 13.91 -10.61
N VAL A 89 31.62 13.03 -11.53
CA VAL A 89 30.98 11.71 -11.68
C VAL A 89 31.40 10.84 -10.49
N GLY A 90 30.43 10.27 -9.78
CA GLY A 90 30.63 9.52 -8.54
C GLY A 90 30.83 10.38 -7.29
N ASP A 91 30.91 11.72 -7.44
CA ASP A 91 31.02 12.63 -6.30
C ASP A 91 29.63 12.94 -5.71
N SER A 92 29.64 13.52 -4.50
CA SER A 92 28.42 14.01 -3.86
C SER A 92 28.56 15.43 -3.34
N ALA A 93 27.43 16.13 -3.33
CA ALA A 93 27.26 17.44 -2.72
C ALA A 93 26.33 17.37 -1.51
N ARG A 94 26.42 18.37 -0.63
CA ARG A 94 25.54 18.53 0.53
C ARG A 94 24.89 19.90 0.53
N ALA A 95 23.63 19.94 0.92
CA ALA A 95 22.88 21.14 1.22
C ALA A 95 22.28 21.03 2.62
N GLU A 96 22.37 22.09 3.41
CA GLU A 96 21.86 22.12 4.79
C GLU A 96 20.63 23.01 4.90
N PHE A 97 19.66 22.51 5.67
CA PHE A 97 18.38 23.13 5.93
C PHE A 97 18.12 23.15 7.42
N ARG A 98 17.43 24.17 7.92
CA ARG A 98 16.92 24.22 9.28
C ARG A 98 15.41 24.12 9.25
N ILE A 99 14.86 23.27 10.09
CA ILE A 99 13.43 23.12 10.26
C ILE A 99 13.02 23.45 11.69
N ARG A 100 11.82 24.02 11.84
CA ARG A 100 11.17 24.14 13.14
C ARG A 100 10.32 22.91 13.40
N VAL A 101 10.82 22.02 14.24
CA VAL A 101 10.09 20.85 14.71
C VAL A 101 9.03 21.34 15.70
N PRO A 102 7.74 21.09 15.46
CA PRO A 102 6.68 21.47 16.40
C PRO A 102 6.73 20.58 17.65
N GLU A 103 6.01 21.01 18.68
CA GLU A 103 5.81 20.21 19.88
C GLU A 103 5.22 18.83 19.56
N LYS A 104 5.76 17.80 20.21
CA LYS A 104 5.32 16.42 20.02
C LYS A 104 3.87 16.26 20.50
N ARG A 105 3.04 15.69 19.63
CA ARG A 105 1.66 15.34 19.97
C ARG A 105 1.54 13.84 20.25
N PRO A 106 0.66 13.43 21.18
CA PRO A 106 0.31 12.04 21.34
C PRO A 106 -0.22 11.42 20.04
N GLY A 107 -0.05 10.11 19.89
CA GLY A 107 -0.50 9.35 18.73
C GLY A 107 0.60 9.06 17.71
N PHE A 108 0.30 8.11 16.83
CA PHE A 108 1.17 7.75 15.73
C PHE A 108 1.05 8.77 14.59
N ALA A 109 2.17 9.14 13.99
CA ALA A 109 2.15 9.90 12.75
C ALA A 109 3.40 9.66 11.89
N LEU A 110 3.20 9.62 10.57
CA LEU A 110 4.29 9.69 9.60
C LEU A 110 4.63 11.15 9.29
N ARG A 111 5.92 11.46 9.17
CA ARG A 111 6.44 12.77 8.77
C ARG A 111 7.32 12.59 7.55
N THR A 112 6.80 12.98 6.39
CA THR A 112 7.52 12.88 5.12
C THR A 112 8.22 14.19 4.81
N PHE A 113 9.49 14.08 4.49
CA PHE A 113 10.37 15.13 4.02
C PHE A 113 10.74 14.85 2.57
N THR A 114 10.71 15.89 1.74
CA THR A 114 10.98 15.77 0.31
C THR A 114 12.09 16.75 -0.06
N ALA A 115 13.11 16.24 -0.75
CA ALA A 115 14.16 17.04 -1.35
C ALA A 115 14.15 16.87 -2.86
N THR A 116 14.24 17.97 -3.60
CA THR A 116 14.32 17.98 -5.06
C THR A 116 15.58 18.71 -5.49
N ALA A 117 16.52 17.98 -6.10
CA ALA A 117 17.70 18.53 -6.73
C ALA A 117 17.36 18.91 -8.18
N THR A 118 17.79 20.10 -8.60
CA THR A 118 17.73 20.55 -10.01
C THR A 118 19.14 20.92 -10.45
N TYR A 119 19.52 20.50 -11.66
CA TYR A 119 20.89 20.61 -12.13
C TYR A 119 20.98 20.59 -13.66
N SER A 120 22.17 20.88 -14.20
CA SER A 120 22.52 20.62 -15.60
C SER A 120 23.66 19.60 -15.66
N GLY A 121 23.72 18.81 -16.74
CA GLY A 121 24.63 17.66 -16.84
C GLY A 121 24.15 16.49 -15.98
N GLY A 122 25.08 15.82 -15.28
CA GLY A 122 24.76 14.66 -14.45
C GLY A 122 24.29 13.46 -15.29
N ASP A 123 23.08 12.98 -14.99
CA ASP A 123 22.38 11.93 -15.74
C ASP A 123 21.54 12.46 -16.90
N GLY A 124 21.52 13.77 -17.14
CA GLY A 124 20.74 14.40 -18.19
C GLY A 124 19.25 14.56 -17.87
N ALA A 125 18.76 14.07 -16.72
CA ALA A 125 17.36 14.25 -16.31
C ALA A 125 17.06 15.68 -15.85
N GLY A 126 18.08 16.42 -15.40
CA GLY A 126 17.98 17.79 -14.93
C GLY A 126 17.28 17.96 -13.58
N THR A 127 16.71 16.89 -13.03
CA THR A 127 16.06 16.87 -11.72
C THR A 127 16.10 15.47 -11.12
N ALA A 128 16.20 15.40 -9.79
CA ALA A 128 16.08 14.17 -9.01
C ALA A 128 15.38 14.47 -7.68
N THR A 129 14.59 13.51 -7.18
CA THR A 129 13.83 13.67 -5.93
C THR A 129 14.14 12.54 -4.96
N GLY A 130 14.36 12.91 -3.71
CA GLY A 130 14.52 12.00 -2.58
C GLY A 130 13.46 12.28 -1.53
N THR A 131 12.95 11.22 -0.91
CA THR A 131 12.03 11.37 0.24
C THR A 131 12.57 10.61 1.44
N ARG A 132 12.25 11.12 2.62
CA ARG A 132 12.45 10.41 3.88
C ARG A 132 11.19 10.51 4.71
N THR A 133 10.72 9.38 5.21
CA THR A 133 9.59 9.33 6.13
C THR A 133 10.09 8.90 7.49
N GLU A 134 9.84 9.74 8.49
CA GLU A 134 10.13 9.47 9.90
C GLU A 134 8.83 9.17 10.65
N VAL A 135 8.96 8.43 11.75
CA VAL A 135 7.83 8.01 12.60
C VAL A 135 7.81 8.84 13.88
N VAL A 136 6.64 9.33 14.26
CA VAL A 136 6.38 9.91 15.58
C VAL A 136 5.40 9.02 16.33
N GLY A 137 5.69 8.74 17.60
CA GLY A 137 4.88 7.85 18.42
C GLY A 137 5.14 6.37 18.08
N SER A 138 4.32 5.49 18.66
CA SER A 138 4.40 4.05 18.42
C SER A 138 3.18 3.59 17.63
N PRO A 139 3.34 2.70 16.64
CA PRO A 139 2.21 1.98 16.04
C PRO A 139 1.41 1.24 17.12
N LEU A 140 0.19 0.84 16.78
CA LEU A 140 -0.57 -0.11 17.59
C LEU A 140 0.19 -1.44 17.71
N PRO A 141 0.09 -2.16 18.84
CA PRO A 141 0.90 -3.35 19.08
C PRO A 141 0.59 -4.51 18.14
N ASP A 142 -0.64 -4.60 17.64
CA ASP A 142 -1.10 -5.63 16.70
C ASP A 142 -2.40 -5.17 16.01
N LEU A 143 -2.94 -6.01 15.13
CA LEU A 143 -4.18 -5.74 14.40
C LEU A 143 -5.40 -5.72 15.34
N ALA A 144 -5.41 -6.54 16.40
CA ALA A 144 -6.52 -6.62 17.34
C ALA A 144 -6.71 -5.31 18.11
N ALA A 145 -5.61 -4.65 18.50
CA ALA A 145 -5.62 -3.31 19.08
C ALA A 145 -6.15 -2.23 18.11
N ALA A 146 -6.26 -2.53 16.81
CA ALA A 146 -6.84 -1.64 15.80
C ALA A 146 -8.31 -1.94 15.49
N TYR A 147 -8.90 -3.02 16.02
CA TYR A 147 -10.29 -3.38 15.76
C TYR A 147 -11.22 -2.25 16.20
N ASN A 148 -12.11 -1.87 15.29
CA ASN A 148 -13.00 -0.72 15.46
C ASN A 148 -14.42 -0.96 14.90
N ASN A 149 -14.71 -2.17 14.42
CA ASN A 149 -15.98 -2.49 13.78
C ASN A 149 -16.49 -3.89 14.18
N VAL A 150 -17.79 -3.99 14.47
CA VAL A 150 -18.49 -5.25 14.79
C VAL A 150 -18.96 -5.91 13.50
N GLY A 151 -18.08 -6.73 12.92
CA GLY A 151 -18.32 -7.38 11.64
C GLY A 151 -19.11 -8.69 11.73
N VAL A 152 -19.14 -9.33 12.90
CA VAL A 152 -19.71 -10.65 13.13
C VAL A 152 -20.62 -10.59 14.36
N THR A 153 -21.82 -11.14 14.27
CA THR A 153 -22.75 -11.26 15.39
C THR A 153 -23.31 -12.68 15.51
N ASP A 154 -23.84 -13.00 16.68
CA ASP A 154 -24.59 -14.23 16.89
C ASP A 154 -26.00 -14.08 16.27
N GLU A 155 -26.53 -15.14 15.65
CA GLU A 155 -27.91 -15.13 15.11
C GLU A 155 -28.98 -14.87 16.19
N SER A 156 -28.69 -15.14 17.46
CA SER A 156 -29.57 -14.85 18.60
C SER A 156 -29.42 -13.42 19.15
N ASP A 157 -28.37 -12.69 18.78
CA ASP A 157 -28.14 -11.29 19.14
C ASP A 157 -27.44 -10.53 17.99
N THR A 158 -28.25 -10.11 17.01
CA THR A 158 -27.74 -9.41 15.81
C THR A 158 -27.57 -7.90 16.01
N ALA A 159 -28.12 -7.35 17.10
CA ALA A 159 -28.22 -5.91 17.33
C ALA A 159 -26.87 -5.15 17.38
N PRO A 160 -25.75 -5.74 17.87
CA PRO A 160 -24.47 -5.03 17.90
C PRO A 160 -23.76 -4.90 16.55
N GLY A 161 -24.22 -5.60 15.51
CA GLY A 161 -23.54 -5.68 14.22
C GLY A 161 -23.60 -4.37 13.46
N ASP A 162 -22.52 -4.03 12.76
CA ASP A 162 -22.47 -2.84 11.89
C ASP A 162 -21.36 -2.93 10.83
N TYR A 163 -21.20 -4.09 10.20
CA TYR A 163 -20.18 -4.35 9.20
C TYR A 163 -20.22 -3.35 8.03
N ASP A 164 -21.41 -3.04 7.52
CA ASP A 164 -21.62 -2.20 6.34
C ASP A 164 -22.08 -0.76 6.65
N GLY A 165 -22.24 -0.41 7.92
CA GLY A 165 -22.78 0.89 8.36
C GLY A 165 -24.31 0.97 8.42
N ASP A 166 -25.00 -0.10 8.01
CA ASP A 166 -26.47 -0.22 8.04
C ASP A 166 -26.93 -1.23 9.13
N GLY A 167 -26.07 -1.57 10.08
CA GLY A 167 -26.36 -2.52 11.14
C GLY A 167 -26.31 -4.00 10.72
N ASN A 168 -25.82 -4.32 9.52
CA ASN A 168 -25.70 -5.71 9.07
C ASN A 168 -24.36 -6.31 9.47
N SER A 169 -24.27 -7.63 9.58
CA SER A 169 -23.03 -8.33 9.92
C SER A 169 -23.02 -9.76 9.38
N PHE A 170 -21.85 -10.40 9.36
CA PHE A 170 -21.78 -11.84 9.11
C PHE A 170 -22.42 -12.61 10.28
N SER A 171 -23.10 -13.73 9.98
CA SER A 171 -23.54 -14.69 11.00
C SER A 171 -22.35 -15.50 11.50
N ALA A 172 -22.14 -15.51 12.82
CA ALA A 172 -21.11 -16.33 13.46
C ALA A 172 -21.31 -17.82 13.17
N GLN A 173 -22.57 -18.29 13.16
CA GLN A 173 -22.92 -19.68 12.87
C GLN A 173 -22.56 -20.05 11.42
N LYS A 174 -22.85 -19.16 10.46
CA LYS A 174 -22.61 -19.42 9.04
C LYS A 174 -21.13 -19.30 8.66
N LEU A 175 -20.39 -18.45 9.35
CA LEU A 175 -18.93 -18.44 9.27
C LEU A 175 -18.33 -19.72 9.87
N ALA A 176 -18.86 -20.21 10.99
CA ALA A 176 -18.41 -21.47 11.60
C ALA A 176 -18.66 -22.67 10.68
N ASP A 177 -19.81 -22.73 9.99
CA ASP A 177 -20.09 -23.74 8.95
C ASP A 177 -19.04 -23.72 7.80
N ALA A 178 -18.47 -22.54 7.53
CA ALA A 178 -17.39 -22.34 6.56
C ALA A 178 -15.96 -22.49 7.16
N GLY A 179 -15.85 -22.93 8.42
CA GLY A 179 -14.58 -23.16 9.11
C GLY A 179 -13.93 -21.91 9.73
N LEU A 180 -14.64 -20.78 9.77
CA LEU A 180 -14.18 -19.52 10.36
C LEU A 180 -14.77 -19.35 11.78
N THR A 181 -14.19 -20.05 12.74
CA THR A 181 -14.48 -19.87 14.18
C THR A 181 -13.45 -18.95 14.83
N PRO A 182 -13.74 -18.32 16.00
CA PRO A 182 -12.76 -17.51 16.73
C PRO A 182 -11.41 -18.23 16.89
N GLY A 183 -10.32 -17.56 16.52
CA GLY A 183 -8.96 -18.09 16.57
C GLY A 183 -8.60 -19.15 15.52
N ALA A 184 -9.50 -19.48 14.59
CA ALA A 184 -9.23 -20.49 13.57
C ALA A 184 -8.04 -20.11 12.68
N THR A 185 -7.25 -21.11 12.29
CA THR A 185 -6.19 -20.93 11.30
C THR A 185 -6.81 -20.89 9.89
N VAL A 186 -6.52 -19.83 9.15
CA VAL A 186 -6.94 -19.62 7.77
C VAL A 186 -5.71 -19.64 6.87
N ARG A 187 -5.68 -20.56 5.90
CA ARG A 187 -4.56 -20.67 4.96
C ARG A 187 -4.91 -19.98 3.66
N ALA A 188 -4.20 -18.92 3.32
CA ALA A 188 -4.41 -18.20 2.07
C ALA A 188 -3.11 -17.59 1.55
N LEU A 189 -2.90 -17.69 0.23
CA LEU A 189 -1.78 -17.05 -0.47
C LEU A 189 -0.39 -17.38 0.12
N GLY A 190 -0.23 -18.56 0.72
CA GLY A 190 1.02 -19.02 1.34
C GLY A 190 1.24 -18.55 2.80
N ALA A 191 0.28 -17.86 3.40
CA ALA A 191 0.30 -17.48 4.81
C ALA A 191 -0.62 -18.38 5.65
N ASP A 192 -0.22 -18.60 6.90
CA ASP A 192 -1.10 -19.02 7.98
C ASP A 192 -1.60 -17.74 8.70
N LEU A 193 -2.87 -17.40 8.51
CA LEU A 193 -3.54 -16.27 9.17
C LEU A 193 -4.39 -16.79 10.34
N THR A 194 -4.68 -15.93 11.31
CA THR A 194 -5.57 -16.25 12.44
C THR A 194 -6.85 -15.44 12.29
N TRP A 195 -7.99 -16.12 12.13
CA TRP A 195 -9.30 -15.48 12.21
C TRP A 195 -9.46 -14.80 13.58
N PRO A 196 -10.06 -13.59 13.68
CA PRO A 196 -10.18 -12.88 14.94
C PRO A 196 -10.69 -13.75 16.08
N ASP A 197 -9.95 -13.75 17.18
CA ASP A 197 -10.31 -14.46 18.41
C ASP A 197 -11.08 -13.53 19.35
N VAL A 198 -12.29 -13.17 18.93
CA VAL A 198 -13.19 -12.27 19.68
C VAL A 198 -14.59 -12.85 19.74
N GLU A 199 -15.35 -12.46 20.77
CA GLU A 199 -16.75 -12.83 20.90
C GLU A 199 -17.60 -12.14 19.81
N PRO A 200 -18.53 -12.84 19.14
CA PRO A 200 -19.49 -12.22 18.23
C PRO A 200 -20.23 -11.05 18.92
N GLY A 201 -20.44 -9.95 18.20
CA GLY A 201 -21.00 -8.72 18.77
C GLY A 201 -19.96 -7.74 19.32
N THR A 202 -18.67 -8.10 19.28
CA THR A 202 -17.57 -7.19 19.63
C THR A 202 -16.71 -6.81 18.42
N PRO A 203 -15.92 -5.73 18.48
CA PRO A 203 -15.04 -5.35 17.38
C PRO A 203 -14.04 -6.46 17.03
N GLY A 204 -14.11 -6.94 15.79
CA GLY A 204 -13.30 -8.06 15.29
C GLY A 204 -12.65 -7.80 13.94
N ASN A 205 -12.78 -6.59 13.40
CA ASN A 205 -12.10 -6.18 12.18
C ASN A 205 -11.74 -4.70 12.23
N VAL A 206 -10.86 -4.32 11.33
CA VAL A 206 -10.46 -2.93 11.12
C VAL A 206 -11.13 -2.39 9.86
N SER A 207 -12.10 -1.48 10.03
CA SER A 207 -12.47 -0.54 8.98
C SER A 207 -11.31 0.46 8.82
N SER A 208 -10.67 0.42 7.65
CA SER A 208 -9.35 1.03 7.46
C SER A 208 -9.43 2.57 7.40
N ALA A 209 -8.62 3.23 8.23
CA ALA A 209 -8.55 4.68 8.35
C ALA A 209 -7.10 5.22 8.33
N GLY A 210 -6.12 4.40 7.96
CA GLY A 210 -4.69 4.75 8.04
C GLY A 210 -4.01 4.30 9.34
N GLN A 211 -4.57 3.30 10.04
CA GLN A 211 -3.98 2.75 11.24
C GLN A 211 -2.57 2.21 10.94
N ALA A 212 -1.64 2.50 11.84
CA ALA A 212 -0.32 1.88 11.84
C ALA A 212 -0.30 0.75 12.86
N ILE A 213 0.04 -0.44 12.40
CA ILE A 213 -0.02 -1.69 13.15
C ILE A 213 1.34 -2.35 13.11
N THR A 214 1.88 -2.63 14.28
CA THR A 214 3.13 -3.41 14.40
C THR A 214 2.90 -4.78 13.81
N LEU A 215 3.83 -5.21 12.97
CA LEU A 215 3.84 -6.53 12.35
C LEU A 215 5.29 -6.93 12.17
N SER A 216 5.65 -8.11 12.68
CA SER A 216 7.00 -8.65 12.53
C SER A 216 6.97 -9.86 11.61
N GLY A 217 8.00 -9.99 10.78
CA GLY A 217 8.18 -11.10 9.85
C GLY A 217 9.11 -10.72 8.71
N GLN A 218 9.59 -11.73 8.00
CA GLN A 218 10.36 -11.60 6.77
C GLN A 218 9.82 -12.62 5.77
N GLY A 219 9.64 -12.20 4.52
CA GLY A 219 9.05 -13.01 3.46
C GLY A 219 8.76 -12.17 2.22
N SER A 220 8.31 -12.79 1.12
CA SER A 220 8.10 -12.10 -0.16
C SER A 220 6.76 -11.39 -0.29
N ARG A 221 5.82 -11.61 0.63
CA ARG A 221 4.50 -10.95 0.58
C ARG A 221 3.85 -10.77 1.95
N LEU A 222 3.05 -9.72 2.05
CA LEU A 222 2.13 -9.47 3.15
C LEU A 222 0.73 -9.85 2.69
N VAL A 223 0.10 -10.79 3.39
CA VAL A 223 -1.25 -11.28 3.12
C VAL A 223 -2.23 -10.61 4.07
N PHE A 224 -3.37 -10.18 3.53
CA PHE A 224 -4.51 -9.64 4.25
C PHE A 224 -5.68 -10.60 4.06
N LEU A 225 -6.38 -10.91 5.15
CA LEU A 225 -7.71 -11.51 5.14
C LEU A 225 -8.72 -10.39 5.38
N GLY A 226 -9.70 -10.26 4.49
CA GLY A 226 -10.58 -9.11 4.49
C GLY A 226 -11.84 -9.29 3.66
N SER A 227 -12.66 -8.26 3.67
CA SER A 227 -13.81 -8.14 2.77
C SER A 227 -14.14 -6.67 2.53
N GLY A 228 -14.84 -6.38 1.44
CA GLY A 228 -15.13 -5.02 1.00
C GLY A 228 -16.56 -4.62 1.32
N VAL A 229 -16.79 -3.32 1.52
CA VAL A 229 -18.14 -2.72 1.53
C VAL A 229 -18.28 -1.80 0.33
N GLY A 230 -19.30 -2.06 -0.50
CA GLY A 230 -19.50 -1.34 -1.75
C GLY A 230 -18.43 -1.65 -2.80
N SER A 231 -18.41 -0.87 -3.90
CA SER A 231 -17.60 -1.14 -5.09
C SER A 231 -16.19 -0.54 -5.07
N ALA A 232 -15.81 0.15 -3.98
CA ALA A 232 -14.57 0.93 -3.90
C ALA A 232 -13.69 0.53 -2.71
N ALA A 233 -13.76 -0.72 -2.26
CA ALA A 233 -12.94 -1.27 -1.19
C ALA A 233 -11.51 -1.58 -1.66
N THR A 234 -10.77 -0.54 -2.07
CA THR A 234 -9.37 -0.62 -2.51
C THR A 234 -8.50 0.42 -1.82
N GLY A 235 -7.20 0.18 -1.76
CA GLY A 235 -6.27 1.13 -1.17
C GLY A 235 -4.82 0.71 -1.28
N THR A 236 -3.93 1.56 -0.77
CA THR A 236 -2.49 1.28 -0.69
C THR A 236 -2.09 0.98 0.75
N ALA A 237 -1.53 -0.21 0.97
CA ALA A 237 -0.78 -0.49 2.20
C ALA A 237 0.65 0.04 2.06
N THR A 238 1.19 0.62 3.13
CA THR A 238 2.62 0.96 3.22
C THR A 238 3.28 0.08 4.26
N VAL A 239 4.32 -0.65 3.86
CA VAL A 239 5.07 -1.53 4.76
C VAL A 239 6.39 -0.87 5.09
N HIS A 240 6.67 -0.72 6.38
CA HIS A 240 7.91 -0.15 6.89
C HIS A 240 8.79 -1.27 7.43
N TYR A 241 10.08 -1.22 7.07
CA TYR A 241 11.07 -2.21 7.47
C TYR A 241 11.94 -1.69 8.61
N THR A 242 12.58 -2.59 9.34
CA THR A 242 13.45 -2.24 10.48
C THR A 242 14.72 -1.48 10.06
N ASP A 243 15.10 -1.53 8.78
CA ASP A 243 16.21 -0.77 8.21
C ASP A 243 15.84 0.70 7.90
N GLY A 244 14.60 1.11 8.17
CA GLY A 244 14.08 2.45 7.94
C GLY A 244 13.56 2.70 6.52
N THR A 245 13.67 1.71 5.62
CA THR A 245 13.05 1.78 4.29
C THR A 245 11.57 1.40 4.33
N SER A 246 10.87 1.61 3.22
CA SER A 246 9.48 1.18 3.07
C SER A 246 9.16 0.73 1.65
N SER A 247 8.13 -0.09 1.51
CA SER A 247 7.50 -0.43 0.23
C SER A 247 5.99 -0.14 0.28
N ARG A 248 5.35 -0.10 -0.89
CA ARG A 248 3.91 0.10 -1.01
C ARG A 248 3.31 -0.95 -1.93
N GLY A 249 2.08 -1.33 -1.67
CA GLY A 249 1.31 -2.19 -2.57
C GLY A 249 -0.16 -1.82 -2.54
N GLN A 250 -0.77 -1.85 -3.73
CA GLN A 250 -2.20 -1.68 -3.87
C GLN A 250 -2.88 -3.03 -3.68
N PHE A 251 -4.01 -3.03 -2.98
CA PHE A 251 -4.88 -4.18 -2.82
C PHE A 251 -6.33 -3.73 -2.68
N GLY A 252 -7.24 -4.69 -2.74
CA GLY A 252 -8.65 -4.47 -2.43
C GLY A 252 -9.40 -5.77 -2.25
N PHE A 253 -10.65 -5.65 -1.84
CA PHE A 253 -11.58 -6.75 -1.69
C PHE A 253 -12.85 -6.44 -2.48
N PRO A 254 -13.47 -7.43 -3.16
CA PRO A 254 -14.81 -7.28 -3.69
C PRO A 254 -15.80 -6.88 -2.59
N ASN A 255 -16.93 -6.30 -2.97
CA ASN A 255 -18.06 -6.18 -2.03
C ASN A 255 -18.35 -7.55 -1.41
N TRP A 256 -18.55 -7.59 -0.10
CA TRP A 256 -18.81 -8.79 0.70
C TRP A 256 -19.95 -9.65 0.16
N SER A 257 -20.82 -9.09 -0.67
CA SER A 257 -21.80 -9.81 -1.49
C SER A 257 -21.88 -9.23 -2.90
N PHE A 258 -22.45 -10.00 -3.83
CA PHE A 258 -22.85 -9.59 -5.18
C PHE A 258 -21.74 -9.30 -6.21
N ASP A 259 -20.54 -8.91 -5.79
CA ASP A 259 -19.43 -8.70 -6.72
C ASP A 259 -18.77 -10.01 -7.18
N PRO A 260 -18.12 -10.02 -8.36
CA PRO A 260 -17.23 -11.09 -8.77
C PRO A 260 -16.15 -11.35 -7.72
N ALA A 261 -15.94 -12.62 -7.38
CA ALA A 261 -15.08 -13.01 -6.25
C ALA A 261 -13.58 -12.76 -6.47
N ASP A 262 -13.18 -12.51 -7.71
CA ASP A 262 -11.80 -12.22 -8.15
C ASP A 262 -11.54 -10.72 -8.38
N LEU A 263 -12.54 -9.86 -8.14
CA LEU A 263 -12.39 -8.42 -8.33
C LEU A 263 -11.23 -7.89 -7.49
N HIS A 264 -10.51 -6.91 -8.05
CA HIS A 264 -9.29 -6.33 -7.48
C HIS A 264 -8.11 -7.30 -7.31
N GLY A 265 -8.18 -8.52 -7.82
CA GLY A 265 -7.13 -9.53 -7.65
C GLY A 265 -7.24 -10.32 -6.34
N ALA A 266 -8.39 -10.24 -5.67
CA ALA A 266 -8.67 -11.00 -4.46
C ALA A 266 -8.85 -12.49 -4.74
N THR A 267 -8.68 -13.30 -3.69
CA THR A 267 -8.92 -14.74 -3.70
C THR A 267 -10.03 -15.05 -2.71
N LEU A 268 -11.09 -15.72 -3.15
CA LEU A 268 -12.14 -16.20 -2.26
C LEU A 268 -11.58 -17.19 -1.23
N VAL A 269 -11.87 -16.95 0.05
CA VAL A 269 -11.46 -17.82 1.16
C VAL A 269 -12.64 -18.61 1.70
N ALA A 270 -13.75 -17.93 1.95
CA ALA A 270 -14.96 -18.53 2.50
C ALA A 270 -16.22 -17.79 2.05
N SER A 271 -17.34 -18.53 1.97
CA SER A 271 -18.69 -17.99 1.77
C SER A 271 -19.55 -18.45 2.96
N ALA A 272 -20.19 -17.49 3.63
CA ALA A 272 -21.24 -17.71 4.60
C ALA A 272 -22.60 -17.54 3.92
N ASP A 273 -23.53 -18.45 4.16
CA ASP A 273 -24.91 -18.32 3.67
C ASP A 273 -25.65 -17.27 4.49
N GLY A 274 -26.19 -16.24 3.83
CA GLY A 274 -26.95 -15.18 4.47
C GLY A 274 -26.13 -14.26 5.39
N ARG A 275 -26.85 -13.36 6.06
CA ARG A 275 -26.27 -12.35 6.97
C ARG A 275 -27.18 -12.10 8.16
N ASN A 276 -26.59 -11.55 9.20
CA ASN A 276 -27.34 -10.95 10.30
C ASN A 276 -27.72 -9.52 9.94
N ARG A 277 -28.99 -9.18 10.19
CA ARG A 277 -29.58 -7.85 10.00
C ARG A 277 -30.08 -7.33 11.34
N PRO A 278 -30.42 -6.04 11.48
CA PRO A 278 -30.99 -5.50 12.72
C PRO A 278 -32.27 -6.20 13.20
N ASP A 279 -33.02 -6.84 12.29
CA ASP A 279 -34.25 -7.59 12.56
C ASP A 279 -34.04 -9.13 12.61
N GLY A 280 -32.79 -9.58 12.71
CA GLY A 280 -32.39 -10.99 12.82
C GLY A 280 -31.73 -11.55 11.56
N TYR A 281 -31.43 -12.85 11.56
CA TYR A 281 -30.85 -13.54 10.41
C TYR A 281 -31.73 -13.40 9.15
N GLY A 282 -31.10 -13.27 7.99
CA GLY A 282 -31.81 -13.21 6.71
C GLY A 282 -30.89 -13.41 5.51
N ASN A 283 -31.45 -13.19 4.31
CA ASN A 283 -30.73 -13.36 3.04
C ASN A 283 -30.17 -14.78 2.79
N ALA A 284 -30.80 -15.82 3.36
CA ALA A 284 -30.45 -17.20 3.03
C ALA A 284 -30.51 -17.44 1.50
N GLY A 285 -29.55 -18.21 1.00
CA GLY A 285 -29.26 -18.43 -0.42
C GLY A 285 -28.30 -17.40 -1.04
N ILE A 286 -27.85 -16.39 -0.29
CA ILE A 286 -26.89 -15.37 -0.78
C ILE A 286 -25.56 -15.56 -0.06
N ASP A 287 -24.49 -15.68 -0.84
CA ASP A 287 -23.13 -15.76 -0.28
C ASP A 287 -22.65 -14.39 0.21
N TYR A 288 -22.24 -14.36 1.48
CA TYR A 288 -21.44 -13.30 2.08
C TYR A 288 -20.01 -13.79 2.31
N ARG A 289 -19.03 -13.09 1.76
CA ARG A 289 -17.72 -13.66 1.43
C ARG A 289 -16.58 -12.99 2.19
N ILE A 290 -15.61 -13.83 2.55
CA ILE A 290 -14.29 -13.45 3.07
C ILE A 290 -13.26 -13.76 1.99
N PHE A 291 -12.34 -12.83 1.79
CA PHE A 291 -11.31 -12.89 0.76
C PHE A 291 -9.91 -12.76 1.35
N ALA A 292 -8.92 -13.16 0.58
CA ALA A 292 -7.53 -12.84 0.81
C ALA A 292 -6.96 -12.02 -0.35
N HIS A 293 -6.03 -11.12 -0.04
CA HIS A 293 -5.22 -10.42 -1.02
C HIS A 293 -3.81 -10.24 -0.46
N SER A 294 -2.79 -10.14 -1.31
CA SER A 294 -1.42 -9.87 -0.87
C SER A 294 -0.78 -8.68 -1.57
N VAL A 295 0.20 -8.06 -0.92
CA VAL A 295 1.11 -7.09 -1.53
C VAL A 295 2.55 -7.60 -1.45
N PRO A 296 3.42 -7.29 -2.43
CA PRO A 296 4.80 -7.75 -2.40
C PRO A 296 5.59 -7.10 -1.27
N LEU A 297 6.51 -7.87 -0.70
CA LEU A 297 7.52 -7.44 0.26
C LEU A 297 8.91 -7.66 -0.32
N ASP A 298 9.89 -6.93 0.22
CA ASP A 298 11.29 -7.28 0.03
C ASP A 298 11.65 -8.44 0.97
N ALA A 299 11.84 -9.63 0.40
CA ALA A 299 12.14 -10.84 1.16
C ALA A 299 13.45 -10.79 1.94
N SER A 300 14.36 -9.84 1.63
CA SER A 300 15.59 -9.64 2.40
C SER A 300 15.40 -8.80 3.66
N LYS A 301 14.22 -8.20 3.85
CA LYS A 301 13.98 -7.20 4.90
C LYS A 301 13.01 -7.68 5.95
N GLN A 302 13.25 -7.25 7.19
CA GLN A 302 12.37 -7.49 8.32
C GLN A 302 11.30 -6.40 8.38
N VAL A 303 10.03 -6.79 8.35
CA VAL A 303 8.90 -5.88 8.54
C VAL A 303 8.89 -5.38 10.00
N ALA A 304 8.65 -4.08 10.17
CA ALA A 304 8.49 -3.43 11.46
C ALA A 304 7.01 -3.12 11.75
N PHE A 305 6.33 -2.49 10.80
CA PHE A 305 4.91 -2.16 10.91
C PHE A 305 4.30 -1.91 9.53
N VAL A 306 2.97 -1.95 9.47
CA VAL A 306 2.18 -1.70 8.27
C VAL A 306 1.23 -0.55 8.55
N VAL A 307 1.07 0.35 7.58
CA VAL A 307 0.03 1.36 7.56
C VAL A 307 -1.06 0.93 6.58
N LEU A 308 -2.26 0.73 7.08
CA LEU A 308 -3.45 0.40 6.29
C LEU A 308 -3.88 1.59 5.42
N PRO A 309 -4.68 1.37 4.35
CA PRO A 309 -5.22 2.49 3.58
C PRO A 309 -6.19 3.34 4.41
N SER A 310 -6.34 4.61 4.04
CA SER A 310 -7.38 5.48 4.60
C SER A 310 -8.67 5.36 3.79
N ASN A 311 -9.27 4.16 3.80
CA ASN A 311 -10.53 3.86 3.13
C ASN A 311 -11.38 2.90 3.98
N GLY A 312 -12.45 3.42 4.59
CA GLY A 312 -13.29 2.67 5.52
C GLY A 312 -14.01 1.47 4.91
N ASN A 313 -14.13 1.42 3.58
CA ASN A 313 -14.72 0.30 2.86
C ASN A 313 -13.82 -0.95 2.84
N VAL A 314 -12.54 -0.81 3.20
CA VAL A 314 -11.60 -1.92 3.31
C VAL A 314 -11.62 -2.44 4.74
N HIS A 315 -12.20 -3.62 4.95
CA HIS A 315 -12.24 -4.29 6.25
C HIS A 315 -11.18 -5.40 6.31
N VAL A 316 -10.31 -5.34 7.33
CA VAL A 316 -9.24 -6.32 7.54
C VAL A 316 -9.50 -7.09 8.82
N PHE A 317 -9.59 -8.41 8.71
CA PHE A 317 -9.80 -9.34 9.82
C PHE A 317 -8.47 -9.91 10.33
N ALA A 318 -7.52 -10.19 9.43
CA ALA A 318 -6.21 -10.75 9.78
C ALA A 318 -5.11 -10.28 8.81
N THR A 319 -3.87 -10.31 9.28
CA THR A 319 -2.67 -10.09 8.45
C THR A 319 -1.57 -11.08 8.81
N ALA A 320 -0.75 -11.46 7.84
CA ALA A 320 0.41 -12.32 8.06
C ALA A 320 1.46 -12.14 6.96
N VAL A 321 2.73 -12.35 7.29
CA VAL A 321 3.82 -12.41 6.32
C VAL A 321 3.93 -13.84 5.79
N ALA A 322 4.01 -13.97 4.47
CA ALA A 322 4.23 -15.26 3.79
C ALA A 322 5.61 -15.30 3.10
N PRO A 323 6.17 -16.51 2.90
CA PRO A 323 7.38 -16.73 2.12
C PRO A 323 7.31 -16.12 0.72
#